data_AF-A0A1N6XFJ5-F1
#
_entry.id   AF-A0A1N6XFJ5-F1
#
_cell.length_a   1.000
_cell.length_b   1.000
_cell.length_c   1.000
_cell.angle_alpha   90.00
_cell.angle_beta   90.00
_cell.angle_gamma   90.00
#
_symmetry.space_group_name_H-M   'P 1'
#
loop_
_entity.id
_entity.type
_entity.pdbx_description
1 polymer ?
#
loop_
_entity_poly.entity_id
_entity_poly.type
_entity_poly.pdbx_seq_one_letter_code
_entity_poly.pdbx_strand_id
1 'polypeptide(L)'
;MPPPGLPIAAILHAALLAWLASVATRSFESVPIAEESVEVELRTQEEFEALIRPKPAPAVAPVPAAPTLPEAPPKPDASAPSPQPPVRPSQPAPVDADGMVHPPRMLSQRVLSDPRSRETVALLPRLAPGERVEQLCGLEAMGQIHEWQRDFEPDRVTAYALAGTKLSGRVLTAEGAAFRSKRRWYGLRFACTVSPDLTRITAFAFHVGEPIPQERWEALGLPAVH
;
A
#
# COMPACT_ATOMS: atom_id res chain seq x y z
N MET A 1 56.32 9.85 -47.71
CA MET A 1 55.41 11.00 -47.55
C MET A 1 54.12 10.47 -46.93
N PRO A 2 53.71 10.91 -45.73
CA PRO A 2 52.46 10.45 -45.13
C PRO A 2 51.26 10.91 -45.98
N PRO A 3 50.19 10.10 -46.12
CA PRO A 3 49.03 10.43 -46.94
C PRO A 3 48.33 11.71 -46.45
N PRO A 4 47.82 12.56 -47.36
CA PRO A 4 47.31 13.91 -47.05
C PRO A 4 46.08 13.94 -46.14
N GLY A 5 45.46 12.79 -45.85
CA GLY A 5 44.30 12.68 -44.94
C GLY A 5 44.64 12.53 -43.45
N LEU A 6 45.86 12.09 -43.11
CA LEU A 6 46.29 11.97 -41.71
C LEU A 6 46.32 13.29 -40.92
N PRO A 7 46.82 14.42 -41.47
CA PRO A 7 46.83 15.67 -40.71
C PRO A 7 45.41 16.20 -40.47
N ILE A 8 44.49 16.03 -41.43
CA ILE A 8 43.10 16.47 -41.30
C ILE A 8 42.38 15.66 -40.23
N ALA A 9 42.55 14.33 -40.23
CA ALA A 9 41.99 13.47 -39.19
C ALA A 9 42.54 13.84 -37.81
N ALA A 10 43.85 14.08 -37.68
CA ALA A 10 44.45 14.49 -36.41
C ALA A 10 43.90 15.83 -35.89
N ILE A 11 43.70 16.81 -36.78
CA ILE A 11 43.12 18.11 -36.43
C ILE A 11 41.66 17.95 -35.95
N LEU A 12 40.86 17.13 -36.64
CA LEU A 12 39.47 16.88 -36.26
C LEU A 12 39.35 16.19 -34.90
N HIS A 13 40.22 15.21 -34.62
CA HIS A 13 40.24 14.54 -33.32
C HIS A 13 40.69 15.48 -32.21
N ALA A 14 41.69 16.32 -32.45
CA ALA A 14 42.14 17.33 -31.49
C ALA A 14 41.03 18.36 -31.19
N ALA A 15 40.30 18.81 -32.22
CA ALA A 15 39.16 19.71 -32.06
C ALA A 15 38.00 19.08 -31.27
N LEU A 16 37.69 17.81 -31.54
CA LEU A 16 36.66 17.07 -30.82
C LEU A 16 37.04 16.86 -29.34
N LEU A 17 38.29 16.51 -29.05
CA LEU A 17 38.77 16.35 -27.69
C LEU A 17 38.76 17.68 -26.92
N ALA A 18 39.14 18.79 -27.57
CA ALA A 18 39.06 20.12 -26.98
C ALA A 18 37.61 20.55 -26.70
N TRP A 19 36.68 20.22 -27.60
CA TRP A 19 35.26 20.48 -27.41
C TRP A 19 34.67 19.64 -26.26
N LEU A 20 34.97 18.34 -26.20
CA LEU A 20 34.54 17.47 -25.11
C LEU A 20 35.11 17.93 -23.76
N ALA A 21 36.38 18.33 -23.72
CA ALA A 21 36.98 18.90 -22.51
C ALA A 21 36.29 20.21 -22.08
N SER A 22 35.93 21.08 -23.04
CA SER A 22 35.18 22.31 -22.75
C SER A 22 33.74 22.06 -22.30
N VAL A 23 33.09 21.00 -22.75
CA VAL A 23 31.74 20.61 -22.29
C VAL A 23 31.81 19.99 -20.90
N ALA A 24 32.84 19.19 -20.62
CA ALA A 24 33.09 18.60 -19.31
C ALA A 24 33.36 19.67 -18.24
N THR A 25 34.10 20.73 -18.57
CA THR A 25 34.36 21.84 -17.63
C THR A 25 33.17 22.77 -17.44
N ARG A 26 32.23 22.84 -18.39
CA ARG A 26 31.00 23.64 -18.27
C ARG A 26 29.90 22.96 -17.45
N SER A 27 30.01 21.66 -17.19
CA SER A 27 28.94 20.88 -16.53
C SER A 27 29.04 20.82 -15.00
N PHE A 28 29.92 21.62 -14.37
CA PHE A 28 30.09 21.60 -12.91
C PHE A 28 30.09 22.98 -12.26
N GLU A 29 29.49 23.99 -12.89
CA GLU A 29 28.87 25.07 -12.10
C GLU A 29 27.49 24.57 -11.65
N SER A 30 27.50 23.46 -10.90
CA SER A 30 26.34 23.07 -10.10
C SER A 30 26.14 24.21 -9.11
N VAL A 31 25.15 25.07 -9.38
CA VAL A 31 24.55 25.91 -8.35
C VAL A 31 24.40 25.01 -7.13
N PRO A 32 25.00 25.33 -5.97
CA PRO A 32 24.80 24.52 -4.79
C PRO A 32 23.29 24.50 -4.59
N ILE A 33 22.69 23.32 -4.75
CA ILE A 33 21.36 23.07 -4.20
C ILE A 33 21.60 23.32 -2.72
N ALA A 34 21.16 24.48 -2.22
CA ALA A 34 21.06 24.69 -0.80
C ALA A 34 20.10 23.60 -0.34
N GLU A 35 20.64 22.50 0.16
CA GLU A 35 19.86 21.56 0.94
C GLU A 35 19.26 22.40 2.05
N GLU A 36 17.95 22.64 1.97
CA GLU A 36 17.19 23.06 3.13
C GLU A 36 17.21 21.85 4.07
N SER A 37 18.32 21.72 4.79
CA SER A 37 18.50 20.74 5.83
C SER A 37 17.46 21.08 6.88
N VAL A 38 16.40 20.28 6.94
CA VAL A 38 15.46 20.31 8.05
C VAL A 38 16.24 19.84 9.26
N GLU A 39 16.74 20.78 10.05
CA GLU A 39 17.35 20.50 11.34
C GLU A 39 16.25 19.98 12.27
N VAL A 40 16.20 18.66 12.41
CA VAL A 40 15.29 18.01 13.35
C VAL A 40 15.89 18.16 14.74
N GLU A 41 15.47 19.21 15.44
CA GLU A 41 15.78 19.40 16.85
C GLU A 41 15.11 18.27 17.65
N LEU A 42 15.92 17.30 18.10
CA LEU A 42 15.49 16.21 18.95
C LEU A 42 15.13 16.77 20.33
N ARG A 43 13.86 17.12 20.54
CA ARG A 43 13.32 17.49 21.85
C ARG A 43 13.56 16.37 22.85
N THR A 44 13.98 16.75 24.05
CA THR A 44 14.16 15.78 25.14
C THR A 44 12.80 15.20 25.55
N GLN A 45 12.83 13.97 26.09
CA GLN A 45 11.61 13.30 26.52
C GLN A 45 10.84 14.09 27.59
N GLU A 46 11.54 14.85 28.44
CA GLU A 46 10.93 15.70 29.46
C GLU A 46 10.16 16.89 28.86
N GLU A 47 10.67 17.49 27.79
CA GLU A 47 9.97 18.56 27.08
C GLU A 47 8.74 18.05 26.32
N PHE A 48 8.84 16.85 25.74
CA PHE A 48 7.69 16.21 25.12
C PHE A 48 6.62 15.92 26.15
N GLU A 49 6.97 15.29 27.29
CA GLU A 49 6.04 15.00 28.38
C GLU A 49 5.39 16.27 28.95
N ALA A 50 6.11 17.38 29.03
CA ALA A 50 5.55 18.67 29.47
C ALA A 50 4.48 19.22 28.51
N LEU A 51 4.62 19.01 27.19
CA LEU A 51 3.69 19.50 26.17
C LEU A 51 2.37 18.71 26.10
N ILE A 52 2.42 17.41 26.37
CA ILE A 52 1.24 16.52 26.34
C ILE A 52 0.59 16.30 27.70
N ARG A 53 1.18 16.80 28.79
CA ARG A 53 0.58 16.67 30.12
C ARG A 53 -0.77 17.36 30.15
N PRO A 54 -1.88 16.64 30.39
CA PRO A 54 -3.18 17.27 30.53
C PRO A 54 -3.16 18.19 31.76
N LYS A 55 -3.71 19.41 31.60
CA LYS A 55 -3.94 20.33 32.73
C LYS A 55 -4.78 19.59 33.79
N PRO A 56 -4.40 19.61 35.08
CA PRO A 56 -5.18 18.92 36.11
C PRO A 56 -6.61 19.46 36.13
N ALA A 57 -7.58 18.58 35.92
CA ALA A 57 -8.98 18.91 36.13
C ALA A 57 -9.21 19.18 37.63
N PRO A 58 -10.10 20.11 38.01
CA PRO A 58 -10.44 20.32 39.41
C PRO A 58 -11.02 19.02 39.98
N ALA A 59 -10.63 18.70 41.22
CA ALA A 59 -11.09 17.51 41.93
C ALA A 59 -12.62 17.50 42.06
N VAL A 60 -13.28 16.60 41.35
CA VAL A 60 -14.68 16.26 41.58
C VAL A 60 -14.72 15.17 42.66
N ALA A 61 -15.53 15.41 43.69
CA ALA A 61 -15.74 14.56 44.85
C ALA A 61 -16.14 13.10 44.48
N PRO A 62 -15.90 12.12 45.37
CA PRO A 62 -16.10 10.71 45.04
C PRO A 62 -17.58 10.34 44.98
N VAL A 63 -17.98 9.69 43.88
CA VAL A 63 -19.30 9.07 43.72
C VAL A 63 -19.27 7.68 44.38
N PRO A 64 -20.31 7.24 45.12
CA PRO A 64 -20.29 5.99 45.87
C PRO A 64 -20.39 4.75 44.97
N ALA A 65 -19.82 3.65 45.45
CA ALA A 65 -19.79 2.34 44.78
C ALA A 65 -21.20 1.74 44.61
N ALA A 66 -21.45 1.16 43.43
CA ALA A 66 -22.57 0.27 43.15
C ALA A 66 -22.04 -1.16 42.83
N PRO A 67 -22.84 -2.21 43.08
CA PRO A 67 -22.35 -3.51 43.53
C PRO A 67 -21.98 -4.50 42.42
N THR A 68 -21.06 -5.41 42.79
CA THR A 68 -20.51 -6.50 42.00
C THR A 68 -21.57 -7.58 41.68
N LEU A 69 -21.68 -7.97 40.41
CA LEU A 69 -22.40 -9.17 39.97
C LEU A 69 -21.42 -10.33 39.74
N PRO A 70 -21.79 -11.60 40.01
CA PRO A 70 -20.86 -12.72 40.09
C PRO A 70 -20.36 -13.23 38.73
N GLU A 71 -19.12 -13.72 38.76
CA GLU A 71 -18.40 -14.36 37.66
C GLU A 71 -19.01 -15.71 37.26
N ALA A 72 -19.17 -15.92 35.95
CA ALA A 72 -19.63 -17.19 35.36
C ALA A 72 -18.43 -18.10 35.00
N PRO A 73 -18.51 -19.42 35.26
CA PRO A 73 -17.38 -20.33 35.11
C PRO A 73 -17.05 -20.70 33.64
N PRO A 74 -15.82 -21.16 33.35
CA PRO A 74 -15.35 -21.44 32.00
C PRO A 74 -15.88 -22.79 31.48
N LYS A 75 -16.11 -22.89 30.17
CA LYS A 75 -16.33 -24.16 29.48
C LYS A 75 -15.19 -24.47 28.49
N PRO A 76 -14.83 -25.76 28.30
CA PRO A 76 -13.56 -26.18 27.75
C PRO A 76 -13.57 -26.31 26.22
N ASP A 77 -12.36 -26.29 25.66
CA ASP A 77 -12.01 -26.59 24.27
C ASP A 77 -12.58 -27.91 23.75
N ALA A 78 -13.05 -27.88 22.49
CA ALA A 78 -12.72 -28.80 21.39
C ALA A 78 -13.87 -28.90 20.38
N SER A 79 -13.62 -28.50 19.13
CA SER A 79 -14.16 -29.22 17.97
C SER A 79 -13.30 -28.98 16.74
N ALA A 80 -12.86 -30.09 16.16
CA ALA A 80 -12.05 -30.22 14.97
C ALA A 80 -12.74 -29.69 13.69
N PRO A 81 -12.00 -29.50 12.58
CA PRO A 81 -12.55 -28.96 11.33
C PRO A 81 -13.50 -29.96 10.65
N SER A 82 -14.71 -29.51 10.27
CA SER A 82 -15.59 -30.27 9.38
C SER A 82 -15.13 -30.18 7.91
N PRO A 83 -15.35 -31.23 7.08
CA PRO A 83 -14.90 -31.26 5.69
C PRO A 83 -15.70 -30.27 4.81
N GLN A 84 -15.01 -29.53 3.93
CA GLN A 84 -15.66 -28.68 2.92
C GLN A 84 -16.27 -29.53 1.79
N PRO A 85 -17.53 -29.28 1.37
CA PRO A 85 -18.12 -29.89 0.18
C PRO A 85 -17.39 -29.47 -1.11
N PRO A 86 -17.49 -30.26 -2.21
CA PRO A 86 -16.74 -30.01 -3.44
C PRO A 86 -17.13 -28.69 -4.12
N VAL A 87 -16.11 -27.95 -4.57
CA VAL A 87 -16.20 -26.66 -5.24
C VAL A 87 -16.98 -26.79 -6.55
N ARG A 88 -18.15 -26.15 -6.62
CA ARG A 88 -18.90 -25.91 -7.87
C ARG A 88 -18.30 -24.70 -8.61
N PRO A 89 -18.24 -24.66 -9.95
CA PRO A 89 -17.69 -23.54 -10.70
C PRO A 89 -18.35 -22.21 -10.30
N SER A 90 -17.53 -21.18 -10.06
CA SER A 90 -17.95 -19.87 -9.56
C SER A 90 -18.79 -19.15 -10.61
N GLN A 91 -20.05 -18.86 -10.31
CA GLN A 91 -20.83 -17.87 -11.05
C GLN A 91 -20.19 -16.49 -10.84
N PRO A 92 -20.24 -15.57 -11.82
CA PRO A 92 -19.81 -14.19 -11.62
C PRO A 92 -20.57 -13.59 -10.44
N ALA A 93 -19.85 -12.93 -9.54
CA ALA A 93 -20.47 -12.26 -8.40
C ALA A 93 -21.51 -11.23 -8.90
N PRO A 94 -22.67 -11.10 -8.22
CA PRO A 94 -23.65 -10.07 -8.55
C PRO A 94 -23.01 -8.69 -8.50
N VAL A 95 -23.31 -7.85 -9.49
CA VAL A 95 -23.12 -6.40 -9.37
C VAL A 95 -24.35 -5.88 -8.65
N ASP A 96 -24.16 -5.36 -7.44
CA ASP A 96 -25.27 -4.86 -6.63
C ASP A 96 -25.66 -3.43 -7.06
N ALA A 97 -26.75 -2.91 -6.49
CA ALA A 97 -27.30 -1.59 -6.83
C ALA A 97 -26.33 -0.42 -6.59
N ASP A 98 -25.24 -0.65 -5.84
CA ASP A 98 -24.16 0.30 -5.60
C ASP A 98 -23.11 0.36 -6.73
N GLY A 99 -23.27 -0.47 -7.77
CA GLY A 99 -22.33 -0.55 -8.90
C GLY A 99 -21.01 -1.21 -8.52
N MET A 100 -20.94 -1.92 -7.40
CA MET A 100 -19.77 -2.67 -6.97
C MET A 100 -20.00 -4.17 -7.19
N VAL A 101 -18.92 -4.89 -7.44
CA VAL A 101 -18.89 -6.36 -7.46
C VAL A 101 -18.72 -6.83 -6.01
N HIS A 102 -19.56 -7.76 -5.56
CA HIS A 102 -19.53 -8.32 -4.20
C HIS A 102 -19.18 -9.82 -4.19
N PRO A 103 -17.89 -10.19 -4.09
CA PRO A 103 -17.49 -11.58 -4.10
C PRO A 103 -18.01 -12.36 -2.90
N PRO A 104 -18.56 -13.58 -3.09
CA PRO A 104 -19.11 -14.38 -2.00
C PRO A 104 -18.04 -15.06 -1.14
N ARG A 105 -16.76 -15.02 -1.55
CA ARG A 105 -15.64 -15.66 -0.86
C ARG A 105 -14.41 -14.78 -0.90
N MET A 106 -13.68 -14.71 0.21
CA MET A 106 -12.43 -13.96 0.30
C MET A 106 -11.25 -14.81 -0.16
N LEU A 107 -10.24 -14.20 -0.78
CA LEU A 107 -9.16 -14.89 -1.49
C LEU A 107 -7.78 -14.65 -0.89
N SER A 108 -7.60 -13.55 -0.15
CA SER A 108 -6.34 -13.16 0.50
C SER A 108 -5.73 -14.30 1.31
N GLN A 109 -6.56 -15.10 2.00
CA GLN A 109 -6.09 -16.21 2.82
C GLN A 109 -5.30 -17.27 2.04
N ARG A 110 -5.55 -17.44 0.73
CA ARG A 110 -4.78 -18.39 -0.09
C ARG A 110 -3.32 -17.99 -0.19
N VAL A 111 -3.05 -16.70 -0.37
CA VAL A 111 -1.70 -16.16 -0.45
C VAL A 111 -1.03 -16.18 0.93
N LEU A 112 -1.77 -15.80 1.98
CA LEU A 112 -1.26 -15.79 3.36
C LEU A 112 -0.93 -17.19 3.90
N SER A 113 -1.58 -18.23 3.38
CA SER A 113 -1.34 -19.63 3.79
C SER A 113 -0.33 -20.36 2.90
N ASP A 114 0.17 -19.74 1.82
CA ASP A 114 1.19 -20.34 0.97
C ASP A 114 2.51 -20.49 1.74
N PRO A 115 3.13 -21.70 1.79
CA PRO A 115 4.42 -21.88 2.46
C PRO A 115 5.52 -20.92 1.98
N ARG A 116 5.47 -20.47 0.72
CA ARG A 116 6.45 -19.54 0.13
C ARG A 116 6.34 -18.12 0.66
N SER A 117 5.20 -17.74 1.23
CA SER A 117 4.94 -16.40 1.77
C SER A 117 5.20 -16.30 3.28
N ARG A 118 5.56 -17.40 3.95
CA ARG A 118 5.71 -17.48 5.42
C ARG A 118 6.55 -16.36 6.02
N GLU A 119 7.71 -16.07 5.42
CA GLU A 119 8.61 -15.02 5.92
C GLU A 119 7.98 -13.64 5.82
N THR A 120 7.36 -13.31 4.68
CA THR A 120 6.65 -12.05 4.46
C THR A 120 5.43 -11.91 5.37
N VAL A 121 4.64 -12.98 5.53
CA VAL A 121 3.45 -13.00 6.39
C VAL A 121 3.83 -12.78 7.86
N ALA A 122 4.97 -13.31 8.31
CA ALA A 122 5.48 -13.08 9.66
C ALA A 122 5.85 -11.62 9.95
N LEU A 123 5.98 -10.77 8.90
CA LEU A 123 6.22 -9.34 9.04
C LEU A 123 4.93 -8.52 9.16
N LEU A 124 3.77 -9.04 8.73
CA LEU A 124 2.49 -8.31 8.81
C LEU A 124 2.15 -7.83 10.23
N PRO A 125 2.38 -8.62 11.30
CA PRO A 125 2.16 -8.15 12.67
C PRO A 125 3.05 -6.97 13.10
N ARG A 126 4.16 -6.73 12.40
CA ARG A 126 5.09 -5.62 12.69
C ARG A 126 4.67 -4.31 12.04
N LEU A 127 3.75 -4.36 11.07
CA LEU A 127 3.18 -3.17 10.44
C LEU A 127 2.25 -2.45 11.42
N ALA A 128 2.17 -1.13 11.28
CA ALA A 128 1.13 -0.35 11.94
C ALA A 128 -0.26 -0.91 11.60
N PRO A 129 -1.25 -0.83 12.51
CA PRO A 129 -2.56 -1.46 12.28
C PRO A 129 -3.23 -1.05 10.97
N GLY A 130 -3.19 0.24 10.60
CA GLY A 130 -3.73 0.73 9.33
C GLY A 130 -3.02 0.13 8.12
N GLU A 131 -1.69 0.15 8.12
CA GLU A 131 -0.86 -0.44 7.06
C GLU A 131 -1.13 -1.94 6.90
N ARG A 132 -1.26 -2.69 8.01
CA ARG A 132 -1.62 -4.11 7.96
C ARG A 132 -2.97 -4.33 7.26
N VAL A 133 -3.97 -3.50 7.55
CA VAL A 133 -5.27 -3.57 6.89
C VAL A 133 -5.13 -3.27 5.41
N GLU A 134 -4.38 -2.23 5.03
CA GLU A 134 -4.14 -1.88 3.62
C GLU A 134 -3.47 -3.03 2.85
N GLN A 135 -2.46 -3.68 3.43
CA GLN A 135 -1.80 -4.85 2.82
C GLN A 135 -2.76 -6.03 2.62
N LEU A 136 -3.57 -6.36 3.63
CA LEU A 136 -4.57 -7.43 3.53
C LEU A 136 -5.63 -7.13 2.47
N CYS A 137 -6.10 -5.88 2.42
CA CYS A 137 -7.07 -5.43 1.43
C CYS A 137 -6.48 -5.39 0.02
N GLY A 138 -5.21 -5.05 -0.14
CA GLY A 138 -4.50 -5.10 -1.42
C GLY A 138 -4.38 -6.54 -1.96
N LEU A 139 -4.02 -7.50 -1.10
CA LEU A 139 -3.98 -8.93 -1.46
C LEU A 139 -5.36 -9.45 -1.88
N GLU A 140 -6.40 -9.05 -1.15
CA GLU A 140 -7.78 -9.39 -1.49
C GLU A 140 -8.17 -8.80 -2.85
N ALA A 141 -7.93 -7.51 -3.08
CA ALA A 141 -8.25 -6.82 -4.32
C ALA A 141 -7.58 -7.49 -5.53
N MET A 142 -6.29 -7.80 -5.45
CA MET A 142 -5.58 -8.47 -6.55
C MET A 142 -6.19 -9.83 -6.88
N GLY A 143 -6.50 -10.64 -5.86
CA GLY A 143 -7.15 -11.93 -6.05
C GLY A 143 -8.53 -11.80 -6.68
N GLN A 144 -9.35 -10.86 -6.20
CA GLN A 144 -10.72 -10.69 -6.66
C GLN A 144 -10.78 -10.15 -8.08
N ILE A 145 -9.95 -9.17 -8.42
CA ILE A 145 -9.87 -8.62 -9.78
C ILE A 145 -9.46 -9.71 -10.77
N HIS A 146 -8.47 -10.54 -10.43
CA HIS A 146 -8.05 -11.65 -11.28
C HIS A 146 -9.15 -12.72 -11.44
N GLU A 147 -9.86 -13.08 -10.36
CA GLU A 147 -10.97 -14.05 -10.45
C GLU A 147 -12.16 -13.51 -11.26
N TRP A 148 -12.43 -12.21 -11.15
CA TRP A 148 -13.53 -11.53 -11.85
C TRP A 148 -13.26 -11.39 -13.36
N GLN A 149 -12.04 -11.01 -13.74
CA GLN A 149 -11.64 -10.95 -15.15
C GLN A 149 -10.20 -11.42 -15.31
N ARG A 150 -10.05 -12.63 -15.88
CA ARG A 150 -8.77 -13.36 -15.97
C ARG A 150 -7.69 -12.67 -16.81
N ASP A 151 -8.08 -11.73 -17.67
CA ASP A 151 -7.15 -10.93 -18.46
C ASP A 151 -6.37 -9.92 -17.60
N PHE A 152 -6.91 -9.53 -16.45
CA PHE A 152 -6.15 -8.81 -15.45
C PHE A 152 -5.24 -9.77 -14.69
N GLU A 153 -3.96 -9.39 -14.59
CA GLU A 153 -2.93 -10.04 -13.80
C GLU A 153 -2.37 -8.99 -12.83
N PRO A 154 -3.12 -8.67 -11.74
CA PRO A 154 -2.70 -7.64 -10.82
C PRO A 154 -1.44 -8.03 -10.06
N ASP A 155 -0.46 -7.13 -10.00
CA ASP A 155 0.79 -7.33 -9.28
C ASP A 155 1.05 -6.27 -8.19
N ARG A 156 0.22 -5.23 -8.13
CA ARG A 156 0.29 -4.17 -7.13
C ARG A 156 -1.06 -3.47 -6.96
N VAL A 157 -1.34 -3.02 -5.74
CA VAL A 157 -2.44 -2.13 -5.39
C VAL A 157 -1.90 -0.97 -4.57
N THR A 158 -2.31 0.25 -4.91
CA THR A 158 -2.07 1.47 -4.13
C THR A 158 -3.44 1.98 -3.68
N ALA A 159 -3.75 1.86 -2.38
CA ALA A 159 -5.08 2.15 -1.86
C ALA A 159 -5.42 3.65 -1.86
N TYR A 160 -4.41 4.53 -1.89
CA TYR A 160 -4.53 5.97 -1.72
C TYR A 160 -4.04 6.79 -2.94
N ALA A 161 -4.09 6.23 -4.15
CA ALA A 161 -3.49 6.84 -5.34
C ALA A 161 -4.15 8.18 -5.76
N LEU A 162 -5.47 8.17 -5.93
CA LEU A 162 -6.29 9.30 -6.41
C LEU A 162 -7.01 10.03 -5.25
N ALA A 163 -7.21 9.35 -4.13
CA ALA A 163 -7.83 9.87 -2.91
C ALA A 163 -7.39 9.03 -1.70
N GLY A 164 -7.35 9.63 -0.51
CA GLY A 164 -6.97 8.93 0.72
C GLY A 164 -7.94 7.83 1.14
N THR A 165 -7.45 6.87 1.94
CA THR A 165 -8.28 5.81 2.54
C THR A 165 -9.06 6.34 3.74
N LYS A 166 -10.22 5.73 4.02
CA LYS A 166 -11.03 5.99 5.22
C LYS A 166 -11.26 4.68 5.97
N LEU A 167 -10.80 4.63 7.22
CA LEU A 167 -11.09 3.52 8.14
C LEU A 167 -12.27 3.90 9.05
N SER A 168 -13.34 3.11 9.02
CA SER A 168 -14.51 3.28 9.89
C SER A 168 -14.85 1.96 10.57
N GLY A 169 -14.52 1.86 11.86
CA GLY A 169 -14.57 0.59 12.58
C GLY A 169 -13.61 -0.43 11.95
N ARG A 170 -14.16 -1.50 11.36
CA ARG A 170 -13.39 -2.56 10.68
C ARG A 170 -13.44 -2.46 9.15
N VAL A 171 -13.98 -1.38 8.60
CA VAL A 171 -14.14 -1.21 7.15
C VAL A 171 -13.15 -0.17 6.65
N LEU A 172 -12.23 -0.59 5.79
CA LEU A 172 -11.38 0.31 5.01
C LEU A 172 -12.05 0.60 3.66
N THR A 173 -12.31 1.86 3.40
CA THR A 173 -12.88 2.34 2.14
C THR A 173 -11.81 3.10 1.37
N ALA A 174 -11.64 2.76 0.10
CA ALA A 174 -10.70 3.38 -0.81
C ALA A 174 -11.45 3.78 -2.09
N GLU A 175 -11.82 5.07 -2.19
CA GLU A 175 -12.58 5.60 -3.34
C GLU A 175 -11.67 6.01 -4.52
N GLY A 176 -10.36 6.06 -4.28
CA GLY A 176 -9.35 6.46 -5.25
C GLY A 176 -8.15 5.52 -5.26
N ALA A 177 -8.37 4.22 -5.11
CA ALA A 177 -7.28 3.26 -5.25
C ALA A 177 -6.84 3.13 -6.72
N ALA A 178 -5.70 2.49 -6.92
CA ALA A 178 -5.24 2.05 -8.22
C ALA A 178 -4.67 0.64 -8.10
N PHE A 179 -4.79 -0.16 -9.16
CA PHE A 179 -4.05 -1.41 -9.28
C PHE A 179 -3.26 -1.43 -10.58
N ARG A 180 -2.17 -2.18 -10.58
CA ARG A 180 -1.35 -2.38 -11.75
C ARG A 180 -1.55 -3.80 -12.27
N SER A 181 -1.75 -3.92 -13.57
CA SER A 181 -1.85 -5.19 -14.29
C SER A 181 -1.15 -5.05 -15.64
N LYS A 182 -0.27 -5.99 -15.97
CA LYS A 182 0.50 -5.99 -17.24
C LYS A 182 1.19 -4.65 -17.52
N ARG A 183 1.83 -4.08 -16.49
CA ARG A 183 2.54 -2.78 -16.52
C ARG A 183 1.66 -1.56 -16.82
N ARG A 184 0.34 -1.67 -16.69
CA ARG A 184 -0.60 -0.54 -16.81
C ARG A 184 -1.34 -0.35 -15.50
N TRP A 185 -1.57 0.90 -15.13
CA TRP A 185 -2.36 1.26 -13.96
C TRP A 185 -3.81 1.50 -14.34
N TYR A 186 -4.72 1.11 -13.45
CA TYR A 186 -6.16 1.26 -13.60
C TYR A 186 -6.73 1.83 -12.31
N GLY A 187 -7.78 2.65 -12.43
CA GLY A 187 -8.53 3.11 -11.28
C GLY A 187 -9.20 1.95 -10.56
N LEU A 188 -9.31 2.06 -9.24
CA LEU A 188 -9.96 1.07 -8.39
C LEU A 188 -10.74 1.80 -7.29
N ARG A 189 -11.93 1.29 -6.99
CA ARG A 189 -12.62 1.59 -5.73
C ARG A 189 -12.85 0.30 -4.98
N PHE A 190 -12.73 0.29 -3.66
CA PHE A 190 -13.10 -0.86 -2.86
C PHE A 190 -13.53 -0.52 -1.43
N ALA A 191 -14.37 -1.38 -0.87
CA ALA A 191 -14.66 -1.46 0.55
C ALA A 191 -14.21 -2.83 1.07
N CYS A 192 -13.43 -2.84 2.16
CA CYS A 192 -12.76 -4.02 2.68
C CYS A 192 -13.00 -4.14 4.18
N THR A 193 -13.67 -5.21 4.61
CA THR A 193 -13.97 -5.45 6.02
C THR A 193 -12.99 -6.47 6.60
N VAL A 194 -12.20 -6.05 7.59
CA VAL A 194 -11.21 -6.90 8.25
C VAL A 194 -11.79 -7.57 9.51
N SER A 195 -11.25 -8.73 9.90
CA SER A 195 -11.54 -9.37 11.19
C SER A 195 -11.06 -8.53 12.38
N PRO A 196 -11.64 -8.73 13.59
CA PRO A 196 -11.24 -7.96 14.78
C PRO A 196 -9.76 -8.05 15.16
N ASP A 197 -9.10 -9.17 14.86
CA ASP A 197 -7.68 -9.44 15.11
C ASP A 197 -6.75 -8.93 13.99
N LEU A 198 -7.31 -8.32 12.92
CA LEU A 198 -6.57 -7.78 11.78
C LEU A 198 -5.73 -8.83 11.04
N THR A 199 -6.25 -10.05 10.90
CA THR A 199 -5.54 -11.18 10.26
C THR A 199 -6.15 -11.63 8.94
N ARG A 200 -7.44 -11.37 8.71
CA ARG A 200 -8.17 -11.83 7.52
C ARG A 200 -9.23 -10.84 7.06
N ILE A 201 -9.55 -10.90 5.77
CA ILE A 201 -10.70 -10.18 5.22
C ILE A 201 -11.97 -11.02 5.41
N THR A 202 -13.08 -10.36 5.70
CA THR A 202 -14.39 -10.96 6.02
C THR A 202 -15.48 -10.56 5.04
N ALA A 203 -15.35 -9.40 4.39
CA ALA A 203 -16.19 -8.96 3.28
C ALA A 203 -15.40 -8.02 2.38
N PHE A 204 -15.71 -8.01 1.09
CA PHE A 204 -15.04 -7.18 0.11
C PHE A 204 -16.03 -6.77 -0.98
N ALA A 205 -15.91 -5.54 -1.46
CA ALA A 205 -16.65 -5.02 -2.60
C ALA A 205 -15.71 -4.16 -3.43
N PHE A 206 -15.77 -4.22 -4.76
CA PHE A 206 -14.86 -3.43 -5.60
C PHE A 206 -15.47 -3.01 -6.94
N HIS A 207 -14.85 -2.01 -7.56
CA HIS A 207 -15.13 -1.57 -8.91
C HIS A 207 -13.83 -1.21 -9.63
N VAL A 208 -13.60 -1.82 -10.79
CA VAL A 208 -12.48 -1.50 -11.69
C VAL A 208 -12.87 -0.32 -12.57
N GLY A 209 -12.08 0.75 -12.52
CA GLY A 209 -12.23 1.93 -13.36
C GLY A 209 -11.33 1.91 -14.59
N GLU A 210 -11.27 3.06 -15.25
CA GLU A 210 -10.50 3.26 -16.48
C GLU A 210 -8.98 3.15 -16.26
N PRO A 211 -8.20 2.86 -17.33
CA PRO A 211 -6.75 2.99 -17.31
C PRO A 211 -6.32 4.40 -16.90
N ILE A 212 -5.32 4.49 -16.01
CA ILE A 212 -4.73 5.76 -15.61
C ILE A 212 -3.66 6.15 -16.65
N PRO A 213 -3.77 7.33 -17.30
CA PRO A 213 -2.77 7.81 -18.25
C PRO A 213 -1.37 7.87 -17.64
N GLN A 214 -0.36 7.47 -18.41
CA GLN A 214 1.01 7.32 -17.92
C GLN A 214 1.60 8.64 -17.44
N GLU A 215 1.17 9.76 -18.02
CA GLU A 215 1.57 11.11 -17.66
C GLU A 215 1.17 11.48 -16.23
N ARG A 216 0.21 10.77 -15.65
CA ARG A 216 -0.25 10.98 -14.27
C ARG A 216 0.47 10.12 -13.24
N TRP A 217 1.24 9.12 -13.65
CA TRP A 217 1.74 8.09 -12.74
C TRP A 217 2.68 8.63 -11.68
N GLU A 218 3.64 9.47 -12.07
CA GLU A 218 4.59 10.09 -11.15
C GLU A 218 3.88 10.95 -10.10
N ALA A 219 2.96 11.80 -10.54
CA ALA A 219 2.17 12.67 -9.65
C ALA A 219 1.28 11.88 -8.66
N LEU A 220 0.92 10.64 -8.99
CA LEU A 220 0.10 9.75 -8.16
C LEU A 220 0.93 8.71 -7.38
N GLY A 221 2.26 8.78 -7.45
CA GLY A 221 3.14 7.81 -6.79
C GLY A 221 2.95 6.38 -7.31
N LEU A 222 2.75 6.21 -8.62
CA LEU A 222 2.51 4.93 -9.29
C LEU A 222 3.76 4.51 -10.10
N PRO A 223 4.65 3.66 -9.55
CA PRO A 223 5.91 3.34 -10.23
C PRO A 223 5.72 2.61 -11.56
N ALA A 224 6.46 3.04 -12.59
CA ALA A 224 6.49 2.42 -13.91
C ALA A 224 7.23 1.06 -13.92
N VAL A 225 8.22 0.91 -13.03
CA VAL A 225 9.03 -0.31 -12.84
C VAL A 225 9.08 -0.67 -11.35
N HIS A 226 9.44 -1.92 -11.05
CA HIS A 226 9.60 -2.42 -9.69
C HIS A 226 10.89 -1.95 -9.05
#